data_AF-A0A9P8F9E9-F1
#
_entry.id   AF-A0A9P8F9E9-F1
#
_cell.length_a   1.000
_cell.length_b   1.000
_cell.length_c   1.000
_cell.angle_alpha   90.00
_cell.angle_beta   90.00
_cell.angle_gamma   90.00
#
_symmetry.space_group_name_H-M   'P 1'
#
loop_
_entity.id
_entity.type
_entity.pdbx_description
1 polymer ?
#
loop_
_entity_poly.entity_id
_entity_poly.type
_entity_poly.pdbx_seq_one_letter_code
_entity_poly.pdbx_strand_id
1 'polypeptide(L)'
;IFGSGIDQAHFKTDLHCIDAYFGMMWLGHFYASNLLWPLLRKTSRIPNTPAPRVIFEAPGQQRLPSISDDSSSDEEDLRRSAYDAEVCSEIFRRSKTSLLLGVRHGLAERIVKRHHDNIYALAVQPSKNLADAGSQYRRDSHWQPSDLCDHVLDTLSKDTNFAVRSTSRIVLYAATSPDVENKYLNGAYLVDVGIPGREKDLAADPSLGPGFWDISERAIKAVVGKDAMVPWDHEWVKSPKDMAA
;
A
#
# COMPACT_ATOMS: atom_id res chain seq x y z
N ILE A 1 5.93 -6.18 7.15
CA ILE A 1 4.64 -5.92 6.47
C ILE A 1 4.04 -4.71 7.16
N PHE A 2 3.70 -3.68 6.39
CA PHE A 2 3.13 -2.43 6.86
C PHE A 2 1.66 -2.41 6.47
N GLY A 3 0.80 -2.85 7.37
CA GLY A 3 -0.64 -2.88 7.19
C GLY A 3 -1.29 -1.55 7.58
N SER A 4 -2.37 -1.17 6.91
CA SER A 4 -3.12 0.05 7.23
C SER A 4 -4.16 -0.24 8.31
N GLY A 5 -3.90 0.17 9.55
CA GLY A 5 -4.70 -0.18 10.72
C GLY A 5 -5.77 0.84 11.14
N ILE A 6 -6.46 1.52 10.22
CA ILE A 6 -7.55 2.45 10.58
C ILE A 6 -8.81 2.19 9.76
N ASP A 7 -9.91 1.98 10.48
CA ASP A 7 -11.27 1.98 9.96
C ASP A 7 -11.71 3.42 9.66
N GLN A 8 -12.07 3.65 8.40
CA GLN A 8 -12.44 4.96 7.85
C GLN A 8 -13.62 5.59 8.60
N ALA A 9 -14.49 4.77 9.22
CA ALA A 9 -15.66 5.24 9.95
C ALA A 9 -15.33 6.13 11.16
N HIS A 10 -14.09 6.11 11.64
CA HIS A 10 -13.67 6.86 12.84
C HIS A 10 -12.94 8.18 12.53
N PHE A 11 -12.67 8.49 11.27
CA PHE A 11 -12.01 9.74 10.88
C PHE A 11 -13.04 10.83 10.55
N LYS A 12 -13.20 11.79 11.47
CA LYS A 12 -13.90 13.06 11.17
C LYS A 12 -12.98 13.93 10.31
N THR A 13 -13.55 14.60 9.32
CA THR A 13 -12.91 15.46 8.31
C THR A 13 -12.36 16.76 8.89
N ASP A 14 -11.37 16.67 9.78
CA ASP A 14 -10.54 17.83 10.13
C ASP A 14 -9.24 17.86 9.27
N LEU A 15 -8.63 19.04 9.15
CA LEU A 15 -7.40 19.23 8.36
C LEU A 15 -6.20 18.46 8.96
N HIS A 16 -6.15 18.30 10.28
CA HIS A 16 -5.11 17.57 11.01
C HIS A 16 -5.18 16.05 10.77
N CYS A 17 -6.37 15.55 10.46
CA CYS A 17 -6.65 14.17 10.12
C CYS A 17 -6.05 13.78 8.75
N ILE A 18 -5.96 14.72 7.80
CA ILE A 18 -5.29 14.50 6.51
C ILE A 18 -3.80 14.21 6.72
N ASP A 19 -3.15 15.08 7.49
CA ASP A 19 -1.73 14.97 7.82
C ASP A 19 -1.46 13.72 8.66
N ALA A 20 -2.38 13.34 9.56
CA ALA A 20 -2.30 12.12 10.33
C ALA A 20 -2.40 10.86 9.44
N TYR A 21 -3.30 10.84 8.47
CA TYR A 21 -3.47 9.68 7.58
C TYR A 21 -2.27 9.51 6.65
N PHE A 22 -1.81 10.59 6.00
CA PHE A 22 -0.58 10.58 5.20
C PHE A 22 0.65 10.23 6.07
N GLY A 23 0.77 10.85 7.24
CA GLY A 23 1.85 10.65 8.19
C GLY A 23 1.93 9.20 8.66
N MET A 24 0.80 8.55 8.95
CA MET A 24 0.76 7.15 9.31
C MET A 24 1.04 6.24 8.11
N MET A 25 0.32 6.43 7.02
CA MET A 25 0.32 5.51 5.87
C MET A 25 1.64 5.50 5.12
N TRP A 26 2.31 6.64 5.03
CA TRP A 26 3.59 6.77 4.36
C TRP A 26 4.73 7.09 5.33
N LEU A 27 4.72 8.24 6.01
CA LEU A 27 5.91 8.70 6.76
C LEU A 27 6.33 7.73 7.87
N GLY A 28 5.37 7.18 8.61
CA GLY A 28 5.63 6.19 9.66
C GLY A 28 6.25 4.90 9.10
N HIS A 29 5.67 4.37 8.03
CA HIS A 29 6.19 3.17 7.36
C HIS A 29 7.53 3.42 6.66
N PHE A 30 7.72 4.59 6.06
CA PHE A 30 8.98 5.04 5.46
C PHE A 30 10.09 5.11 6.51
N TYR A 31 9.80 5.71 7.66
CA TYR A 31 10.76 5.80 8.77
C TYR A 31 11.07 4.43 9.36
N ALA A 32 10.06 3.59 9.62
CA ALA A 32 10.27 2.22 10.08
C ALA A 32 11.10 1.40 9.07
N SER A 33 10.86 1.58 7.76
CA SER A 33 11.65 0.96 6.71
C SER A 33 13.11 1.39 6.78
N ASN A 34 13.38 2.68 6.97
CA ASN A 34 14.73 3.22 7.10
C ASN A 34 15.49 2.58 8.27
N LEU A 35 14.87 2.54 9.45
CA LEU A 35 15.49 1.96 10.65
C LEU A 35 15.78 0.45 10.50
N LEU A 36 14.90 -0.27 9.82
CA LEU A 36 15.03 -1.72 9.61
C LEU A 36 15.89 -2.08 8.40
N TRP A 37 16.21 -1.13 7.52
CA TRP A 37 16.92 -1.39 6.26
C TRP A 37 18.28 -2.08 6.45
N PRO A 38 19.15 -1.66 7.41
CA PRO A 38 20.42 -2.33 7.64
C PRO A 38 20.27 -3.80 8.01
N LEU A 39 19.22 -4.13 8.78
CA LEU A 39 18.91 -5.51 9.13
C LEU A 39 18.44 -6.31 7.92
N LEU A 40 17.59 -5.72 7.07
CA LEU A 40 17.15 -6.36 5.82
C LEU A 40 18.33 -6.68 4.90
N ARG A 41 19.29 -5.76 4.76
CA ARG A 41 20.54 -6.01 4.02
C ARG A 41 21.37 -7.14 4.58
N LYS A 42 21.47 -7.22 5.90
CA LYS A 42 22.18 -8.33 6.55
C LYS A 42 21.51 -9.66 6.21
N THR A 43 20.18 -9.71 6.32
CA THR A 43 19.39 -10.92 6.03
C THR A 43 19.46 -11.30 4.56
N SER A 44 19.48 -10.34 3.63
CA SER A 44 19.55 -10.61 2.18
C SER A 44 20.87 -11.25 1.72
N ARG A 45 21.91 -11.20 2.56
CA ARG A 45 23.22 -11.82 2.33
C ARG A 45 23.31 -13.26 2.86
N ILE A 46 22.29 -13.77 3.54
CA ILE A 46 22.29 -15.14 4.06
C ILE A 46 22.13 -16.12 2.88
N PRO A 47 23.08 -17.05 2.66
CA PRO A 47 23.04 -17.95 1.51
C PRO A 47 21.83 -18.90 1.59
N ASN A 48 21.28 -19.25 0.43
CA ASN A 48 20.15 -20.18 0.29
C ASN A 48 18.87 -19.76 1.05
N THR A 49 18.68 -18.46 1.27
CA THR A 49 17.43 -17.92 1.86
C THR A 49 16.71 -17.02 0.86
N PRO A 50 15.36 -16.99 0.87
CA PRO A 50 14.60 -16.06 0.03
C PRO A 50 14.93 -14.61 0.33
N ALA A 51 14.82 -13.75 -0.68
CA ALA A 51 15.08 -12.33 -0.52
C ALA A 51 14.12 -11.69 0.49
N PRO A 52 14.60 -10.88 1.46
CA PRO A 52 13.75 -10.12 2.37
C PRO A 52 12.80 -9.19 1.61
N ARG A 53 11.59 -9.01 2.16
CA ARG A 53 10.52 -8.25 1.50
C ARG A 53 9.92 -7.20 2.42
N VAL A 54 9.67 -6.02 1.86
CA VAL A 54 8.96 -4.92 2.52
C VAL A 54 7.66 -4.70 1.77
N ILE A 55 6.55 -4.99 2.44
CA ILE A 55 5.22 -4.97 1.83
C ILE A 55 4.42 -3.85 2.46
N PHE A 56 3.89 -2.98 1.61
CA PHE A 56 3.05 -1.86 1.98
C PHE A 56 1.62 -2.14 1.55
N GLU A 57 0.71 -2.13 2.50
CA GLU A 57 -0.72 -2.26 2.23
C GLU A 57 -1.28 -0.88 1.83
N ALA A 58 -1.66 -0.78 0.56
CA ALA A 58 -2.31 0.39 0.01
C ALA A 58 -3.80 0.37 0.38
N PRO A 59 -4.41 1.52 0.67
CA PRO A 59 -5.81 1.56 1.02
C PRO A 59 -6.71 1.18 -0.16
N GLY A 60 -7.82 0.53 0.15
CA GLY A 60 -8.88 0.21 -0.80
C GLY A 60 -9.59 1.45 -1.34
N GLN A 61 -10.31 1.30 -2.46
CA GLN A 61 -11.24 2.36 -2.89
C GLN A 61 -12.45 2.38 -1.97
N GLN A 62 -12.92 3.60 -1.67
CA GLN A 62 -14.07 3.87 -0.83
C GLN A 62 -15.34 3.26 -1.43
N ARG A 63 -16.13 2.58 -0.59
CA ARG A 63 -17.56 2.36 -0.85
C ARG A 63 -18.24 3.70 -0.61
N LEU A 64 -18.71 4.38 -1.65
CA LEU A 64 -19.65 5.47 -1.46
C LEU A 64 -20.85 4.89 -0.72
N PRO A 65 -21.25 5.40 0.46
CA PRO A 65 -22.53 5.00 1.03
C PRO A 65 -23.57 5.35 -0.04
N SER A 66 -24.28 4.33 -0.53
CA SER A 66 -25.49 4.57 -1.31
C SER A 66 -26.38 5.42 -0.42
N ILE A 67 -26.71 6.63 -0.87
CA ILE A 67 -27.75 7.44 -0.24
C ILE A 67 -29.01 6.57 -0.32
N SER A 68 -29.29 5.83 0.74
CA SER A 68 -30.56 5.14 0.89
C SER A 68 -31.59 6.20 1.20
N ASP A 69 -32.70 6.16 0.46
CA ASP A 69 -33.86 7.05 0.52
C ASP A 69 -34.63 7.01 1.87
N ASP A 70 -33.96 6.78 2.99
CA ASP A 70 -34.57 6.73 4.32
C ASP A 70 -34.35 8.04 5.08
N SER A 71 -35.37 8.89 4.95
CA SER A 71 -35.86 9.85 5.94
C SER A 71 -34.98 11.08 6.26
N SER A 72 -35.53 12.27 5.93
CA SER A 72 -35.40 13.49 6.73
C SER A 72 -33.97 13.95 7.08
N SER A 73 -33.11 14.19 6.09
CA SER A 73 -31.90 14.99 6.30
C SER A 73 -32.06 16.37 5.67
N ASP A 74 -31.71 17.41 6.43
CA ASP A 74 -31.69 18.80 5.93
C ASP A 74 -30.72 18.92 4.75
N GLU A 75 -31.00 19.81 3.79
CA GLU A 75 -30.10 19.99 2.62
C GLU A 75 -28.65 20.31 3.01
N GLU A 76 -28.45 20.91 4.17
CA GLU A 76 -27.12 21.22 4.72
C GLU A 76 -26.37 19.96 5.15
N ASP A 77 -27.05 18.96 5.73
CA ASP A 77 -26.45 17.68 6.10
C ASP A 77 -26.11 16.84 4.86
N LEU A 78 -26.94 16.90 3.81
CA LEU A 78 -26.66 16.26 2.52
C LEU A 78 -25.44 16.89 1.84
N ARG A 79 -25.34 18.23 1.81
CA ARG A 79 -24.18 18.94 1.26
C ARG A 79 -22.90 18.67 2.05
N ARG A 80 -23.01 18.61 3.38
CA ARG A 80 -21.89 18.30 4.27
C ARG A 80 -21.41 16.86 4.10
N SER A 81 -22.32 15.90 4.01
CA SER A 81 -22.03 14.49 3.73
C SER A 81 -21.33 14.30 2.38
N ALA A 82 -21.78 15.00 1.33
CA ALA A 82 -21.14 14.97 0.01
C ALA A 82 -19.73 15.58 0.03
N TYR A 83 -19.55 16.72 0.70
CA TYR A 83 -18.24 17.35 0.86
C TYR A 83 -17.27 16.46 1.65
N ASP A 84 -17.73 15.87 2.75
CA ASP A 84 -16.91 14.98 3.58
C ASP A 84 -16.49 13.71 2.81
N ALA A 85 -17.39 13.16 1.99
CA ALA A 85 -17.08 12.02 1.12
C ALA A 85 -16.03 12.36 0.05
N GLU A 86 -16.11 13.54 -0.56
CA GLU A 86 -15.14 14.00 -1.55
C GLU A 86 -13.76 14.23 -0.93
N VAL A 87 -13.70 14.91 0.22
CA VAL A 87 -12.46 15.17 0.96
C VAL A 87 -11.80 13.86 1.37
N CYS A 88 -12.56 12.92 1.95
CA CYS A 88 -12.06 11.58 2.27
C CYS A 88 -11.48 10.88 1.05
N SER A 89 -12.23 10.82 -0.06
CA SER A 89 -11.79 10.19 -1.30
C SER A 89 -10.44 10.76 -1.80
N GLU A 90 -10.27 12.08 -1.76
CA GLU A 90 -9.03 12.73 -2.18
C GLU A 90 -7.85 12.41 -1.25
N ILE A 91 -8.07 12.35 0.08
CA ILE A 91 -7.05 11.94 1.05
C ILE A 91 -6.56 10.52 0.77
N PHE A 92 -7.48 9.58 0.54
CA PHE A 92 -7.16 8.20 0.21
C PHE A 92 -6.39 8.10 -1.10
N ARG A 93 -6.83 8.83 -2.13
CA ARG A 93 -6.17 8.86 -3.43
C ARG A 93 -4.74 9.38 -3.30
N ARG A 94 -4.53 10.53 -2.64
CA ARG A 94 -3.20 11.13 -2.42
C ARG A 94 -2.28 10.23 -1.60
N SER A 95 -2.81 9.62 -0.54
CA SER A 95 -2.03 8.74 0.34
C SER A 95 -1.61 7.46 -0.38
N LYS A 96 -2.51 6.89 -1.19
CA LYS A 96 -2.19 5.76 -2.06
C LYS A 96 -1.13 6.15 -3.10
N THR A 97 -1.32 7.25 -3.82
CA THR A 97 -0.33 7.75 -4.80
C THR A 97 1.04 7.92 -4.16
N SER A 98 1.09 8.53 -2.98
CA SER A 98 2.32 8.74 -2.22
C SER A 98 3.03 7.44 -1.85
N LEU A 99 2.26 6.45 -1.35
CA LEU A 99 2.78 5.12 -1.03
C LEU A 99 3.35 4.44 -2.28
N LEU A 100 2.62 4.46 -3.40
CA LEU A 100 3.09 3.85 -4.65
C LEU A 100 4.35 4.53 -5.19
N LEU A 101 4.40 5.87 -5.20
CA LEU A 101 5.58 6.65 -5.57
C LEU A 101 6.79 6.26 -4.72
N GLY A 102 6.59 6.23 -3.41
CA GLY A 102 7.65 5.95 -2.44
C GLY A 102 8.17 4.51 -2.51
N VAL A 103 7.29 3.54 -2.75
CA VAL A 103 7.69 2.13 -2.92
C VAL A 103 8.43 1.92 -4.22
N ARG A 104 7.88 2.39 -5.34
CA ARG A 104 8.43 2.14 -6.67
C ARG A 104 9.68 2.98 -6.93
N HIS A 105 9.54 4.30 -6.91
CA HIS A 105 10.63 5.21 -7.29
C HIS A 105 11.62 5.44 -6.15
N GLY A 106 11.17 5.32 -4.91
CA GLY A 106 12.00 5.45 -3.72
C GLY A 106 12.73 4.15 -3.38
N LEU A 107 12.02 3.21 -2.75
CA LEU A 107 12.65 1.99 -2.23
C LEU A 107 13.21 1.10 -3.34
N ALA A 108 12.42 0.76 -4.36
CA ALA A 108 12.88 -0.16 -5.40
C ALA A 108 13.92 0.48 -6.35
N GLU A 109 13.64 1.66 -6.90
CA GLU A 109 14.52 2.28 -7.90
C GLU A 109 15.68 3.08 -7.28
N ARG A 110 15.44 3.91 -6.26
CA ARG A 110 16.49 4.78 -5.69
C ARG A 110 17.37 4.07 -4.67
N ILE A 111 16.82 3.16 -3.86
CA ILE A 111 17.59 2.43 -2.83
C ILE A 111 18.05 1.08 -3.35
N VAL A 112 17.12 0.15 -3.61
CA VAL A 112 17.47 -1.24 -3.95
C VAL A 112 18.32 -1.31 -5.22
N LYS A 113 17.85 -0.72 -6.33
CA LYS A 113 18.56 -0.79 -7.61
C LYS A 113 19.91 -0.09 -7.57
N ARG A 114 20.03 1.03 -6.83
CA ARG A 114 21.30 1.78 -6.70
C ARG A 114 22.36 1.03 -5.89
N HIS A 115 21.94 0.34 -4.82
CA HIS A 115 22.84 -0.39 -3.94
C HIS A 115 22.98 -1.87 -4.33
N HIS A 116 22.27 -2.32 -5.36
CA HIS A 116 22.19 -3.73 -5.77
C HIS A 116 21.75 -4.64 -4.63
N ASP A 117 20.83 -4.16 -3.78
CA ASP A 117 20.30 -4.93 -2.65
C ASP A 117 19.42 -6.09 -3.15
N ASN A 118 19.57 -7.29 -2.59
CA ASN A 118 18.63 -8.39 -2.83
C ASN A 118 17.41 -8.27 -1.89
N ILE A 119 16.66 -7.17 -2.02
CA ILE A 119 15.49 -6.84 -1.20
C ILE A 119 14.35 -6.41 -2.12
N TYR A 120 13.13 -6.88 -1.86
CA TYR A 120 11.96 -6.52 -2.67
C TYR A 120 11.02 -5.61 -1.90
N ALA A 121 10.70 -4.45 -2.46
CA ALA A 121 9.66 -3.56 -1.96
C ALA A 121 8.41 -3.70 -2.83
N LEU A 122 7.25 -3.92 -2.22
CA LEU A 122 5.99 -4.18 -2.92
C LEU A 122 4.87 -3.36 -2.29
N ALA A 123 3.94 -2.91 -3.12
CA ALA A 123 2.67 -2.39 -2.66
C ALA A 123 1.56 -3.39 -3.00
N VAL A 124 0.63 -3.61 -2.09
CA VAL A 124 -0.51 -4.50 -2.28
C VAL A 124 -1.78 -3.76 -1.90
N GLN A 125 -2.80 -3.82 -2.75
CA GLN A 125 -4.15 -3.42 -2.35
C GLN A 125 -4.92 -4.71 -2.01
N PRO A 126 -5.38 -4.87 -0.77
CA PRO A 126 -6.32 -5.93 -0.45
C PRO A 126 -7.55 -5.80 -1.34
N SER A 127 -8.01 -6.93 -1.90
CA SER A 127 -9.07 -6.97 -2.90
C SER A 127 -10.29 -6.12 -2.51
N LYS A 128 -10.85 -5.41 -3.49
CA LYS A 128 -12.16 -4.75 -3.35
C LYS A 128 -13.17 -5.82 -2.92
N ASN A 129 -13.98 -5.54 -1.89
CA ASN A 129 -15.22 -6.29 -1.71
C ASN A 129 -15.98 -6.21 -3.04
N LEU A 130 -16.36 -7.35 -3.62
CA LEU A 130 -16.88 -7.47 -4.98
C LEU A 130 -18.15 -6.63 -5.25
N ALA A 131 -18.78 -6.10 -4.20
CA ALA A 131 -19.90 -5.18 -4.31
C ALA A 131 -19.61 -3.91 -5.16
N ASP A 132 -18.34 -3.52 -5.31
CA ASP A 132 -17.91 -2.39 -6.16
C ASP A 132 -17.51 -2.81 -7.60
N ALA A 133 -17.54 -4.11 -7.92
CA ALA A 133 -17.29 -4.61 -9.27
C ALA A 133 -18.51 -4.45 -10.21
N GLY A 134 -19.60 -3.85 -9.74
CA GLY A 134 -20.83 -3.67 -10.51
C GLY A 134 -20.76 -2.69 -11.69
N SER A 135 -19.67 -1.93 -11.88
CA SER A 135 -19.68 -0.84 -12.88
C SER A 135 -18.48 -0.72 -13.83
N GLN A 136 -17.42 -1.54 -13.77
CA GLN A 136 -16.24 -1.31 -14.64
C GLN A 136 -15.66 -2.51 -15.40
N TYR A 137 -16.38 -3.63 -15.52
CA TYR A 137 -16.03 -4.67 -16.51
C TYR A 137 -17.26 -5.27 -17.20
N ARG A 138 -18.17 -4.43 -17.72
CA ARG A 138 -18.93 -4.84 -18.91
C ARG A 138 -18.00 -4.74 -20.11
N ARG A 139 -17.22 -5.80 -20.34
CA ARG A 139 -16.84 -6.13 -21.72
C ARG A 139 -18.05 -6.79 -22.32
N ASP A 140 -18.74 -6.06 -23.19
CA ASP A 140 -19.69 -6.63 -24.13
C ASP A 140 -19.00 -7.80 -24.86
N SER A 141 -19.38 -9.04 -24.56
CA SER A 141 -19.12 -10.23 -25.38
C SER A 141 -19.79 -11.46 -24.78
N HIS A 142 -20.80 -11.97 -25.49
CA HIS A 142 -21.32 -13.34 -25.56
C HIS A 142 -20.95 -14.33 -24.43
N TRP A 143 -21.98 -14.79 -23.72
CA TRP A 143 -22.07 -15.95 -22.79
C TRP A 143 -20.86 -16.91 -22.81
N GLN A 144 -20.12 -16.99 -21.69
CA GLN A 144 -19.03 -17.96 -21.51
C GLN A 144 -19.17 -18.74 -20.18
N PRO A 145 -18.63 -19.97 -20.09
CA PRO A 145 -18.69 -20.81 -18.88
C PRO A 145 -18.09 -20.20 -17.60
N SER A 146 -17.36 -19.09 -17.71
CA SER A 146 -16.87 -18.29 -16.58
C SER A 146 -17.99 -17.67 -15.73
N ASP A 147 -19.17 -17.44 -16.31
CA ASP A 147 -20.27 -16.70 -15.66
C ASP A 147 -20.84 -17.44 -14.43
N LEU A 148 -20.80 -18.78 -14.41
CA LEU A 148 -21.17 -19.60 -13.24
C LEU A 148 -20.13 -19.51 -12.11
N CYS A 149 -18.85 -19.46 -12.49
CA CYS A 149 -17.75 -19.33 -11.52
C CYS A 149 -17.78 -17.94 -10.89
N ASP A 150 -18.04 -16.92 -11.71
CA ASP A 150 -18.19 -15.53 -11.29
C ASP A 150 -19.41 -15.36 -10.36
N HIS A 151 -20.52 -16.03 -10.64
CA HIS A 151 -21.71 -15.97 -9.77
C HIS A 151 -21.51 -16.67 -8.41
N VAL A 152 -20.74 -17.76 -8.38
CA VAL A 152 -20.38 -18.47 -7.15
C VAL A 152 -19.36 -17.65 -6.35
N LEU A 153 -18.36 -17.07 -7.00
CA LEU A 153 -17.39 -16.17 -6.38
C LEU A 153 -18.07 -14.90 -5.84
N ASP A 154 -19.03 -14.33 -6.55
CA ASP A 154 -19.82 -13.19 -6.07
C ASP A 154 -20.66 -13.55 -4.84
N THR A 155 -21.27 -14.73 -4.83
CA THR A 155 -22.04 -15.23 -3.68
C THR A 155 -21.16 -15.49 -2.46
N LEU A 156 -19.98 -16.09 -2.67
CA LEU A 156 -19.00 -16.33 -1.61
C LEU A 156 -18.35 -15.04 -1.11
N SER A 157 -18.15 -14.04 -1.97
CA SER A 157 -17.56 -12.75 -1.59
C SER A 157 -18.44 -11.93 -0.63
N LYS A 158 -19.74 -12.24 -0.55
CA LYS A 158 -20.67 -11.65 0.42
C LYS A 158 -20.51 -12.26 1.82
N ASP A 159 -19.80 -13.38 1.95
CA ASP A 159 -19.35 -13.92 3.24
C ASP A 159 -18.10 -13.17 3.70
N THR A 160 -18.23 -12.43 4.80
CA THR A 160 -17.12 -11.71 5.46
C THR A 160 -15.92 -12.59 5.78
N ASN A 161 -16.11 -13.88 6.06
CA ASN A 161 -15.00 -14.82 6.29
C ASN A 161 -14.24 -15.16 5.00
N PHE A 162 -14.91 -15.15 3.85
CA PHE A 162 -14.30 -15.38 2.54
C PHE A 162 -13.57 -14.12 2.03
N ALA A 163 -14.12 -12.93 2.28
CA ALA A 163 -13.46 -11.66 1.95
C ALA A 163 -12.18 -11.40 2.77
N VAL A 164 -12.15 -11.76 4.06
CA VAL A 164 -10.92 -11.74 4.89
C VAL A 164 -9.89 -12.76 4.37
N ARG A 165 -10.36 -13.91 3.86
CA ARG A 165 -9.50 -14.91 3.23
C ARG A 165 -8.95 -14.45 1.88
N SER A 166 -9.65 -13.65 1.08
CA SER A 166 -9.13 -13.15 -0.20
C SER A 166 -8.13 -12.00 -0.02
N THR A 167 -8.39 -11.08 0.91
CA THR A 167 -7.55 -9.91 1.21
C THR A 167 -6.20 -10.27 1.85
N SER A 168 -6.16 -11.26 2.72
CA SER A 168 -4.89 -11.76 3.31
C SER A 168 -4.04 -12.57 2.32
N ARG A 169 -4.66 -13.16 1.29
CA ARG A 169 -3.95 -13.98 0.29
C ARG A 169 -2.98 -13.19 -0.57
N ILE A 170 -3.32 -11.97 -0.97
CA ILE A 170 -2.39 -11.13 -1.76
C ILE A 170 -1.18 -10.71 -0.94
N VAL A 171 -1.38 -10.36 0.33
CA VAL A 171 -0.29 -10.02 1.27
C VAL A 171 0.62 -11.23 1.48
N LEU A 172 0.03 -12.41 1.71
CA LEU A 172 0.76 -13.65 1.87
C LEU A 172 1.53 -14.02 0.59
N TYR A 173 0.91 -13.89 -0.58
CA TYR A 173 1.56 -14.10 -1.87
C TYR A 173 2.78 -13.18 -2.03
N ALA A 174 2.61 -11.88 -1.78
CA ALA A 174 3.72 -10.93 -1.82
C ALA A 174 4.83 -11.29 -0.83
N ALA A 175 4.49 -11.83 0.35
CA ALA A 175 5.45 -12.20 1.39
C ALA A 175 6.22 -13.49 1.10
N THR A 176 5.60 -14.50 0.48
CA THR A 176 6.17 -15.85 0.44
C THR A 176 6.37 -16.42 -0.95
N SER A 177 5.67 -15.90 -1.96
CA SER A 177 5.70 -16.51 -3.29
C SER A 177 7.06 -16.34 -3.97
N PRO A 178 7.67 -17.40 -4.53
CA PRO A 178 8.90 -17.28 -5.32
C PRO A 178 8.69 -16.47 -6.61
N ASP A 179 7.44 -16.31 -7.06
CA ASP A 179 7.10 -15.47 -8.20
C ASP A 179 7.59 -14.03 -8.06
N VAL A 180 7.67 -13.50 -6.84
CA VAL A 180 8.16 -12.14 -6.59
C VAL A 180 9.58 -11.96 -7.13
N GLU A 181 10.42 -12.98 -6.93
CA GLU A 181 11.81 -13.00 -7.39
C GLU A 181 11.86 -13.41 -8.86
N ASN A 182 11.18 -14.50 -9.23
CA ASN A 182 11.20 -15.04 -10.59
C ASN A 182 10.68 -14.07 -11.66
N LYS A 183 9.66 -13.26 -11.32
CA LYS A 183 9.05 -12.26 -12.20
C LYS A 183 9.60 -10.85 -11.96
N TYR A 184 10.58 -10.71 -11.06
CA TYR A 184 11.16 -9.44 -10.66
C TYR A 184 10.11 -8.37 -10.33
N LEU A 185 9.24 -8.66 -9.36
CA LEU A 185 8.13 -7.78 -8.97
C LEU A 185 8.58 -6.60 -8.08
N ASN A 186 9.87 -6.24 -8.06
CA ASN A 186 10.34 -5.15 -7.20
C ASN A 186 9.75 -3.80 -7.62
N GLY A 187 9.17 -3.07 -6.67
CA GLY A 187 8.43 -1.84 -6.90
C GLY A 187 7.03 -2.06 -7.47
N ALA A 188 6.57 -3.30 -7.63
CA ALA A 188 5.25 -3.57 -8.20
C ALA A 188 4.12 -3.24 -7.22
N TYR A 189 3.02 -2.77 -7.79
CA TYR A 189 1.74 -2.63 -7.13
C TYR A 189 0.81 -3.76 -7.54
N LEU A 190 0.35 -4.58 -6.59
CA LEU A 190 -0.53 -5.72 -6.85
C LEU A 190 -1.96 -5.43 -6.38
N VAL A 191 -2.93 -5.81 -7.20
CA VAL A 191 -4.38 -5.68 -6.89
C VAL A 191 -5.05 -7.03 -6.63
N ASP A 192 -4.36 -8.11 -6.97
CA ASP A 192 -4.71 -9.49 -6.62
C ASP A 192 -3.44 -10.36 -6.61
N VAL A 193 -3.57 -11.63 -6.26
CA VAL A 193 -2.51 -12.65 -6.25
C VAL A 193 -1.82 -12.71 -7.62
N GLY A 194 -0.60 -12.16 -7.69
CA GLY A 194 0.22 -12.16 -8.90
C GLY A 194 -0.29 -11.25 -10.02
N ILE A 195 -1.30 -10.41 -9.75
CA ILE A 195 -1.88 -9.49 -10.74
C ILE A 195 -1.37 -8.07 -10.48
N PRO A 196 -0.49 -7.51 -11.33
CA PRO A 196 -0.09 -6.13 -11.21
C PRO A 196 -1.27 -5.20 -11.50
N GLY A 197 -1.45 -4.21 -10.64
CA GLY A 197 -2.38 -3.12 -10.86
C GLY A 197 -1.89 -2.18 -11.96
N ARG A 198 -2.83 -1.50 -12.63
CA ARG A 198 -2.49 -0.37 -13.46
C ARG A 198 -2.36 0.87 -12.59
N GLU A 199 -1.15 1.38 -12.45
CA GLU A 199 -0.90 2.74 -11.98
C GLU A 199 -1.39 3.68 -13.09
N LYS A 200 -2.56 4.29 -12.92
CA LYS A 200 -3.18 5.12 -13.96
C LYS A 200 -2.82 6.61 -13.86
N ASP A 201 -2.04 7.02 -12.86
CA ASP A 201 -1.88 8.43 -12.48
C ASP A 201 -0.42 8.82 -12.18
N LEU A 202 -0.24 9.99 -11.54
CA LEU A 202 0.98 10.55 -10.95
C LEU A 202 1.91 9.54 -10.26
N ALA A 203 1.39 8.42 -9.76
CA ALA A 203 2.19 7.35 -9.15
C ALA A 203 3.16 6.65 -10.11
N ALA A 204 2.87 6.68 -11.41
CA ALA A 204 3.72 6.14 -12.46
C ALA A 204 4.70 7.18 -13.02
N ASP A 205 4.65 8.44 -12.57
CA ASP A 205 5.54 9.50 -13.04
C ASP A 205 6.87 9.47 -12.26
N PRO A 206 7.98 9.04 -12.90
CA PRO A 206 9.27 8.94 -12.23
C PRO A 206 9.84 10.30 -11.82
N SER A 207 9.39 11.41 -12.41
CA SER A 207 9.88 12.76 -12.10
C SER A 207 9.50 13.22 -10.70
N LEU A 208 8.41 12.68 -10.14
CA LEU A 208 7.91 13.04 -8.81
C LEU A 208 8.65 12.30 -7.69
N GLY A 209 9.26 11.16 -7.99
CA GLY A 209 9.93 10.28 -7.02
C GLY A 209 11.02 10.99 -6.19
N PRO A 210 12.01 11.66 -6.81
CA PRO A 210 13.10 12.31 -6.08
C PRO A 210 12.62 13.41 -5.13
N GLY A 211 11.74 14.30 -5.60
CA GLY A 211 11.21 15.39 -4.78
C GLY A 211 10.38 14.87 -3.61
N PHE A 212 9.52 13.87 -3.86
CA PHE A 212 8.72 13.24 -2.82
C PHE A 212 9.58 12.55 -1.74
N TRP A 213 10.64 11.86 -2.17
CA TRP A 213 11.60 11.23 -1.26
C TRP A 213 12.28 12.25 -0.34
N ASP A 214 12.83 13.32 -0.93
CA ASP A 214 13.56 14.34 -0.17
C ASP A 214 12.63 15.12 0.78
N ILE A 215 11.36 15.32 0.40
CA ILE A 215 10.33 15.86 1.31
C ILE A 215 10.10 14.89 2.49
N SER A 216 9.99 13.59 2.22
CA SER A 216 9.75 12.57 3.26
C SER A 216 10.89 12.53 4.29
N GLU A 217 12.14 12.56 3.84
CA GLU A 217 13.31 12.63 4.75
C GLU A 217 13.33 13.90 5.59
N ARG A 218 13.01 15.05 4.97
CA ARG A 218 12.94 16.33 5.70
C ARG A 218 11.81 16.34 6.72
N ALA A 219 10.65 15.79 6.38
CA ALA A 219 9.53 15.69 7.30
C ALA A 219 9.90 14.88 8.55
N ILE A 220 10.52 13.71 8.38
CA ILE A 220 10.99 12.89 9.51
C ILE A 220 12.02 13.65 10.34
N LYS A 221 13.02 14.27 9.71
CA LYS A 221 14.06 15.01 10.44
C LYS A 221 13.53 16.22 11.18
N ALA A 222 12.49 16.86 10.66
CA ALA A 222 11.82 18.00 11.32
C ALA A 222 11.03 17.56 12.56
N VAL A 223 10.42 16.38 12.54
CA VAL A 223 9.58 15.88 13.64
C VAL A 223 10.37 15.11 14.69
N VAL A 224 11.23 14.18 14.25
CA VAL A 224 11.94 13.24 15.14
C VAL A 224 13.33 13.75 15.52
N GLY A 225 13.97 14.54 14.66
CA GLY A 225 15.30 15.11 14.87
C GLY A 225 16.26 14.86 13.71
N LYS A 226 17.32 15.66 13.63
CA LYS A 226 18.28 15.62 12.50
C LYS A 226 18.98 14.26 12.34
N ASP A 227 19.25 13.59 13.45
CA ASP A 227 19.96 12.31 13.53
C ASP A 227 18.99 11.12 13.65
N ALA A 228 17.70 11.32 13.38
CA ALA A 228 16.68 10.28 13.53
C ALA A 228 16.84 9.14 12.52
N MET A 229 17.30 9.45 11.30
CA MET A 229 17.39 8.49 10.21
C MET A 229 18.81 7.92 10.09
N VAL A 230 18.88 6.62 9.80
CA VAL A 230 20.12 5.96 9.42
C VAL A 230 20.38 6.23 7.93
N PRO A 231 21.63 6.46 7.51
CA PRO A 231 21.95 6.56 6.08
C PRO A 231 21.45 5.34 5.32
N TRP A 232 20.78 5.55 4.19
CA TRP A 232 20.21 4.45 3.41
C TRP A 232 21.24 3.50 2.83
N ASP A 233 22.52 3.84 2.84
CA ASP A 233 23.67 3.03 2.42
C ASP A 233 24.40 2.35 3.60
N HIS A 234 23.95 2.59 4.84
CA HIS A 234 24.55 2.03 6.04
C HIS A 234 24.47 0.50 6.06
N GLU A 235 25.61 -0.14 6.37
CA GLU A 235 25.68 -1.58 6.64
C GLU A 235 25.52 -1.84 8.14
N TRP A 236 24.81 -2.91 8.51
CA TRP A 236 24.66 -3.25 9.92
C TRP A 236 26.01 -3.66 10.53
N VAL A 237 26.51 -2.87 11.49
CA VAL A 237 27.73 -3.16 12.24
C VAL A 237 27.39 -4.12 13.38
N LYS A 238 28.12 -5.25 13.47
CA LYS A 238 28.00 -6.21 14.58
C LYS A 238 28.15 -5.47 15.91
N SER A 239 27.29 -5.78 16.89
CA SER A 239 27.60 -5.36 18.25
C SER A 239 28.87 -6.09 18.71
N PRO A 240 29.68 -5.51 19.61
CA PRO A 240 30.85 -6.20 20.15
C PRO A 240 30.53 -7.58 20.74
N LYS A 241 29.28 -7.81 21.18
CA LYS A 241 28.80 -9.11 21.68
C LYS A 241 28.66 -10.17 20.58
N ASP A 242 28.40 -9.76 19.34
CA ASP A 242 28.26 -10.64 18.17
C ASP A 242 29.60 -10.98 17.49
N MET A 243 30.70 -10.41 17.97
CA MET A 243 32.07 -10.72 17.53
C MET A 243 32.81 -11.65 18.50
N ALA A 244 32.25 -11.89 19.69
CA ALA A 244 32.84 -12.73 20.73
C ALA A 244 32.25 -14.16 20.79
N ALA A 245 31.33 -14.49 19.88
CA ALA A 245 30.73 -15.81 19.69
C ALA A 245 31.02 -16.32 18.28
#